data_AF-A0A7V0LRH0-F1
#
_entry.id   AF-A0A7V0LRH0-F1
#
_cell.length_a   1.000
_cell.length_b   1.000
_cell.length_c   1.000
_cell.angle_alpha   90.00
_cell.angle_beta   90.00
_cell.angle_gamma   90.00
#
_symmetry.space_group_name_H-M   'P 1'
#
loop_
_entity.id
_entity.type
_entity.pdbx_description
1 polymer ?
#
loop_
_entity_poly.entity_id
_entity_poly.type
_entity_poly.pdbx_seq_one_letter_code
_entity_poly.pdbx_strand_id
1 'polypeptide(L)'
;MAIPRPSFTVGIEEEYMLVDLESRDLVKDPPPSMMAECKELLQGQVSPEFLRGQIEVGTQVSRTVGEARRDLARLRRVVSDVALRHGMAPIAASTHPFARWGELLVTDKTRYRLLLRELETVVRRLVISGMHVHIGIDDNDLRIDLMNQFSYFLPHLLALSTSSPFWHGGDTGLKSYRSSVFKSLPRTGIPVNFTSWGEYQRHVDVLVDAGLIEDATKLWWDIRPSARYPTLEMRATDICTRLDDGVALAALTVSLMHMLYRLRSENKRWRIYARMLLEENMWRAQRYGIHAPLMDFGQGALVPIPDLVDEVIEMVQEDAQSLGCWDEVLGLREILVRGTSADRQVATYEAALAQGAEESEALQAVVDFLIRETVTSL
;
A
#
# COMPACT_ATOMS: atom_id res chain seq x y z
N MET A 1 12.80 -22.84 -24.59
CA MET A 1 11.45 -23.33 -24.25
C MET A 1 10.58 -22.12 -24.00
N ALA A 2 9.30 -22.16 -24.39
CA ALA A 2 8.38 -21.07 -24.09
C ALA A 2 8.18 -20.96 -22.58
N ILE A 3 8.25 -19.75 -22.02
CA ILE A 3 8.03 -19.51 -20.59
C ILE A 3 6.52 -19.62 -20.34
N PRO A 4 6.06 -20.51 -19.46
CA PRO A 4 4.63 -20.65 -19.16
C PRO A 4 4.02 -19.31 -18.76
N ARG A 5 2.83 -19.01 -19.28
CA ARG A 5 2.12 -17.78 -18.94
C ARG A 5 1.60 -17.87 -17.50
N PRO A 6 1.98 -16.93 -16.61
CA PRO A 6 1.38 -16.82 -15.28
C PRO A 6 -0.13 -16.63 -15.31
N SER A 7 -0.80 -16.98 -14.21
CA SER A 7 -2.23 -16.73 -14.05
C SER A 7 -2.59 -15.24 -14.01
N PHE A 8 -1.68 -14.36 -13.54
CA PHE A 8 -1.90 -12.92 -13.36
C PHE A 8 -3.18 -12.59 -12.57
N THR A 9 -3.59 -13.49 -11.68
CA THR A 9 -4.67 -13.21 -10.74
C THR A 9 -4.29 -12.06 -9.83
N VAL A 10 -5.29 -11.31 -9.40
CA VAL A 10 -5.13 -10.11 -8.58
C VAL A 10 -5.79 -10.35 -7.22
N GLY A 11 -5.04 -10.06 -6.15
CA GLY A 11 -5.57 -9.91 -4.79
C GLY A 11 -5.18 -8.55 -4.24
N ILE A 12 -6.10 -7.88 -3.55
CA ILE A 12 -5.85 -6.59 -2.91
C ILE A 12 -6.11 -6.71 -1.41
N GLU A 13 -5.16 -6.28 -0.60
CA GLU A 13 -5.31 -6.14 0.85
C GLU A 13 -5.31 -4.65 1.20
N GLU A 14 -6.26 -4.22 2.03
CA GLU A 14 -6.34 -2.84 2.55
C GLU A 14 -6.50 -2.85 4.07
N GLU A 15 -5.72 -2.00 4.73
CA GLU A 15 -5.75 -1.81 6.19
C GLU A 15 -6.43 -0.47 6.52
N TYR A 16 -7.46 -0.45 7.36
CA TYR A 16 -8.16 0.77 7.78
C TYR A 16 -7.96 1.05 9.26
N MET A 17 -7.93 2.33 9.60
CA MET A 17 -8.05 2.79 10.98
C MET A 17 -9.52 3.06 11.30
N LEU A 18 -9.99 2.61 12.47
CA LEU A 18 -11.32 2.91 12.97
C LEU A 18 -11.28 4.17 13.83
N VAL A 19 -12.09 5.16 13.48
CA VAL A 19 -12.22 6.42 14.24
C VAL A 19 -13.60 6.51 14.89
N ASP A 20 -13.64 7.14 16.06
CA ASP A 20 -14.87 7.43 16.77
C ASP A 20 -15.55 8.66 16.15
N LEU A 21 -16.85 8.58 15.86
CA LEU A 21 -17.57 9.64 15.15
C LEU A 21 -17.78 10.92 15.97
N GLU A 22 -17.64 10.86 17.29
CA GLU A 22 -17.78 12.02 18.17
C GLU A 22 -16.45 12.76 18.33
N SER A 23 -15.41 12.04 18.74
CA SER A 23 -14.08 12.60 19.03
C SER A 23 -13.17 12.74 17.79
N ARG A 24 -13.47 12.00 16.71
CA ARG A 24 -12.62 11.80 15.52
C ARG A 24 -11.27 11.15 15.82
N ASP A 25 -11.05 10.70 17.05
CA ASP A 25 -9.81 10.04 17.43
C ASP A 25 -9.86 8.55 17.08
N LEU A 26 -8.67 7.95 17.02
CA LEU A 26 -8.52 6.52 16.77
C LEU A 26 -9.15 5.71 17.90
N VAL A 27 -9.99 4.74 17.54
CA VAL A 27 -10.61 3.82 18.50
C VAL A 27 -9.55 2.87 19.06
N LYS A 28 -9.36 2.92 20.38
CA LYS A 28 -8.33 2.13 21.06
C LYS A 28 -8.68 0.65 21.19
N ASP A 29 -9.96 0.36 21.44
CA ASP A 29 -10.49 -0.99 21.66
C ASP A 29 -11.90 -1.09 21.08
N PRO A 30 -12.04 -1.37 19.77
CA PRO A 30 -13.36 -1.53 19.17
C PRO A 30 -14.08 -2.74 19.80
N PRO A 31 -15.41 -2.69 19.95
CA PRO A 31 -16.17 -3.75 20.58
C PRO A 31 -16.01 -5.07 19.80
N PRO A 32 -15.78 -6.22 20.47
CA PRO A 32 -15.61 -7.51 19.79
C PRO A 32 -16.79 -7.90 18.88
N SER A 33 -17.99 -7.40 19.18
CA SER A 33 -19.19 -7.59 18.37
C SER A 33 -19.06 -7.01 16.96
N MET A 34 -18.39 -5.87 16.78
CA MET A 34 -18.14 -5.24 15.47
C MET A 34 -17.33 -6.18 14.57
N MET A 35 -16.23 -6.71 15.10
CA MET A 35 -15.37 -7.65 14.36
C MET A 35 -16.06 -8.98 14.12
N ALA A 36 -16.88 -9.47 15.06
CA ALA A 36 -17.66 -10.70 14.88
C ALA A 36 -18.67 -10.55 13.74
N GLU A 37 -19.39 -9.42 13.68
CA GLU A 37 -20.35 -9.11 12.63
C GLU A 37 -19.66 -8.96 11.26
N CYS A 38 -18.54 -8.24 11.18
CA CYS A 38 -17.74 -8.16 9.96
C CYS A 38 -17.33 -9.56 9.47
N LYS A 39 -16.88 -10.46 10.38
CA LYS A 39 -16.48 -11.83 10.00
C LYS A 39 -17.64 -12.66 9.47
N GLU A 40 -18.82 -12.51 10.04
CA GLU A 40 -20.03 -13.20 9.57
C GLU A 40 -20.40 -12.74 8.15
N LEU A 41 -20.39 -11.43 7.90
CA LEU A 41 -20.77 -10.84 6.61
C LEU A 41 -19.70 -11.01 5.52
N LEU A 42 -18.42 -11.06 5.89
CA LEU A 42 -17.28 -11.08 4.96
C LEU A 42 -16.62 -12.46 4.81
N GLN A 43 -17.13 -13.49 5.49
CA GLN A 43 -16.78 -14.90 5.25
C GLN A 43 -15.26 -15.18 5.21
N GLY A 44 -14.49 -14.56 6.12
CA GLY A 44 -13.04 -14.78 6.23
C GLY A 44 -12.17 -13.80 5.45
N GLN A 45 -12.74 -12.82 4.75
CA GLN A 45 -12.02 -11.72 4.07
C GLN A 45 -11.72 -10.52 4.98
N VAL A 46 -11.78 -10.73 6.29
CA VAL A 46 -11.53 -9.70 7.29
C VAL A 46 -10.76 -10.25 8.47
N SER A 47 -9.73 -9.53 8.89
CA SER A 47 -8.87 -9.87 10.01
C SER A 47 -8.69 -8.68 10.95
N PRO A 48 -8.50 -8.94 12.26
CA PRO A 48 -7.93 -7.94 13.14
C PRO A 48 -6.44 -7.78 12.81
N GLU A 49 -5.99 -6.52 12.70
CA GLU A 49 -4.61 -6.17 12.42
C GLU A 49 -3.76 -6.11 13.72
N PHE A 50 -2.50 -5.70 13.62
CA PHE A 50 -1.56 -5.55 14.73
C PHE A 50 -2.14 -4.73 15.89
N LEU A 51 -2.79 -3.60 15.60
CA LEU A 51 -3.48 -2.79 16.59
C LEU A 51 -4.98 -3.10 16.58
N ARG A 52 -5.60 -3.06 17.75
CA ARG A 52 -7.03 -3.37 17.87
C ARG A 52 -7.91 -2.37 17.12
N GLY A 53 -7.48 -1.11 17.04
CA GLY A 53 -8.14 -0.05 16.28
C GLY A 53 -7.99 -0.12 14.77
N GLN A 54 -7.40 -1.20 14.23
CA GLN A 54 -7.22 -1.40 12.80
C GLN A 54 -7.92 -2.67 12.32
N ILE A 55 -8.47 -2.58 11.11
CA ILE A 55 -9.16 -3.67 10.43
C ILE A 55 -8.54 -3.89 9.05
N GLU A 56 -8.18 -5.12 8.75
CA GLU A 56 -7.61 -5.53 7.47
C GLU A 56 -8.69 -6.27 6.68
N VAL A 57 -8.81 -5.95 5.40
CA VAL A 57 -9.64 -6.71 4.45
C VAL A 57 -8.79 -7.21 3.29
N GLY A 58 -9.13 -8.39 2.77
CA GLY A 58 -8.49 -8.97 1.61
C GLY A 58 -9.51 -9.44 0.58
N THR A 59 -9.36 -9.04 -0.68
CA THR A 59 -10.21 -9.56 -1.76
C THR A 59 -10.00 -11.06 -1.95
N GLN A 60 -10.99 -11.73 -2.52
CA GLN A 60 -10.77 -13.05 -3.10
C GLN A 60 -9.74 -12.95 -4.25
N VAL A 61 -9.15 -14.09 -4.59
CA VAL A 61 -8.29 -14.23 -5.77
C VAL A 61 -9.13 -13.97 -7.02
N SER A 62 -8.91 -12.82 -7.65
CA SER A 62 -9.69 -12.34 -8.79
C SER A 62 -8.95 -12.59 -10.10
N ARG A 63 -9.67 -12.89 -11.18
CA ARG A 63 -9.07 -13.10 -12.52
C ARG A 63 -8.90 -11.79 -13.28
N THR A 64 -9.64 -10.76 -12.89
CA THR A 64 -9.60 -9.44 -13.53
C THR A 64 -9.57 -8.35 -12.47
N VAL A 65 -9.06 -7.18 -12.84
CA VAL A 65 -9.10 -5.97 -11.98
C VAL A 65 -10.55 -5.58 -11.66
N GLY A 66 -11.47 -5.73 -12.62
CA GLY A 66 -12.89 -5.44 -12.41
C GLY A 66 -13.56 -6.35 -11.36
N GLU A 67 -13.16 -7.63 -11.28
CA GLU A 67 -13.58 -8.52 -10.19
C GLU A 67 -13.03 -8.05 -8.83
N ALA A 68 -11.74 -7.75 -8.77
CA ALA A 68 -11.10 -7.26 -7.54
C ALA A 68 -11.74 -5.94 -7.07
N ARG A 69 -12.05 -5.02 -7.98
CA ARG A 69 -12.76 -3.77 -7.72
C ARG A 69 -14.12 -4.01 -7.06
N ARG A 70 -14.95 -4.89 -7.62
CA ARG A 70 -16.30 -5.17 -7.09
C ARG A 70 -16.22 -5.79 -5.70
N ASP A 71 -15.28 -6.70 -5.48
CA ASP A 71 -15.10 -7.33 -4.18
C ASP A 71 -14.58 -6.31 -3.15
N LEU A 72 -13.58 -5.50 -3.51
CA LEU A 72 -13.06 -4.45 -2.63
C LEU A 72 -14.12 -3.40 -2.28
N ALA A 73 -14.95 -2.99 -3.23
CA ALA A 73 -16.09 -2.10 -2.98
C ALA A 73 -17.07 -2.70 -1.97
N ARG A 74 -17.38 -4.00 -2.09
CA ARG A 74 -18.22 -4.73 -1.15
C ARG A 74 -17.57 -4.78 0.25
N LEU A 75 -16.28 -5.08 0.33
CA LEU A 75 -15.53 -5.11 1.60
C LEU A 75 -15.58 -3.75 2.30
N ARG A 76 -15.23 -2.67 1.60
CA ARG A 76 -15.31 -1.30 2.12
C ARG A 76 -16.71 -0.94 2.60
N ARG A 77 -17.75 -1.27 1.82
CA ARG A 77 -19.15 -0.98 2.18
C ARG A 77 -19.55 -1.69 3.47
N VAL A 78 -19.28 -3.00 3.57
CA VAL A 78 -19.64 -3.78 4.76
C VAL A 78 -18.90 -3.28 5.99
N VAL A 79 -17.59 -3.04 5.90
CA VAL A 79 -16.81 -2.51 7.04
C VAL A 79 -17.35 -1.16 7.48
N SER A 80 -17.67 -0.27 6.54
CA SER A 80 -18.28 1.04 6.86
C SER A 80 -19.64 0.91 7.52
N ASP A 81 -20.54 0.11 6.95
CA ASP A 81 -21.92 -0.06 7.46
C ASP A 81 -21.93 -0.66 8.86
N VAL A 82 -21.03 -1.61 9.13
CA VAL A 82 -20.90 -2.23 10.45
C VAL A 82 -20.28 -1.25 11.44
N ALA A 83 -19.18 -0.57 11.07
CA ALA A 83 -18.54 0.43 11.93
C ALA A 83 -19.53 1.53 12.36
N LEU A 84 -20.36 2.01 11.42
CA LEU A 84 -21.35 3.07 11.67
C LEU A 84 -22.37 2.67 12.73
N ARG A 85 -22.82 1.41 12.74
CA ARG A 85 -23.76 0.90 13.77
C ARG A 85 -23.17 0.88 15.17
N HIS A 86 -21.85 0.95 15.28
CA HIS A 86 -21.12 1.04 16.54
C HIS A 86 -20.60 2.46 16.84
N GLY A 87 -21.07 3.49 16.12
CA GLY A 87 -20.64 4.88 16.34
C GLY A 87 -19.24 5.19 15.83
N MET A 88 -18.71 4.36 14.92
CA MET A 88 -17.36 4.48 14.37
C MET A 88 -17.40 4.64 12.85
N ALA A 89 -16.26 4.98 12.24
CA ALA A 89 -16.07 4.92 10.80
C ALA A 89 -14.67 4.42 10.44
N PRO A 90 -14.49 3.69 9.32
CA PRO A 90 -13.17 3.41 8.78
C PRO A 90 -12.62 4.65 8.05
N ILE A 91 -11.33 4.91 8.19
CA ILE A 91 -10.59 5.83 7.32
C ILE A 91 -9.51 5.09 6.53
N ALA A 92 -9.51 5.30 5.22
CA ALA A 92 -8.47 4.84 4.31
C ALA A 92 -7.39 5.94 4.18
N ALA A 93 -6.49 5.99 5.15
CA ALA A 93 -5.30 6.83 5.16
C ALA A 93 -4.15 6.07 5.84
N SER A 94 -2.92 6.33 5.43
CA SER A 94 -1.78 5.56 5.92
C SER A 94 -1.28 5.96 7.31
N THR A 95 -1.73 7.12 7.82
CA THR A 95 -1.53 7.56 9.21
C THR A 95 -2.78 8.27 9.71
N HIS A 96 -3.04 8.21 11.03
CA HIS A 96 -4.06 9.06 11.64
C HIS A 96 -3.53 10.48 11.82
N PRO A 97 -4.29 11.54 11.52
CA PRO A 97 -3.77 12.91 11.58
C PRO A 97 -3.23 13.33 12.95
N PHE A 98 -3.89 12.92 14.03
CA PHE A 98 -3.54 13.39 15.39
C PHE A 98 -3.45 12.33 16.49
N ALA A 99 -3.60 11.03 16.16
CA ALA A 99 -3.67 10.00 17.20
C ALA A 99 -2.32 9.86 17.92
N ARG A 100 -2.36 9.54 19.22
CA ARG A 100 -1.16 9.34 20.05
C ARG A 100 -0.98 7.85 20.37
N TRP A 101 0.19 7.32 20.01
CA TRP A 101 0.54 5.89 20.08
C TRP A 101 0.68 5.30 21.49
N GLY A 102 0.87 6.13 22.52
CA GLY A 102 1.18 5.68 23.89
C GLY A 102 -0.02 5.05 24.58
N GLU A 103 -1.19 5.20 23.97
CA GLU A 103 -2.49 4.85 24.53
C GLU A 103 -3.19 3.72 23.73
N LEU A 104 -2.50 3.12 22.74
CA LEU A 104 -3.08 2.11 21.84
C LEU A 104 -2.84 0.68 22.34
N LEU A 105 -3.89 -0.14 22.25
CA LEU A 105 -3.84 -1.55 22.63
C LEU A 105 -3.47 -2.43 21.43
N VAL A 106 -2.55 -3.36 21.66
CA VAL A 106 -2.12 -4.35 20.66
C VAL A 106 -3.08 -5.54 20.68
N THR A 107 -3.35 -6.11 19.51
CA THR A 107 -4.20 -7.29 19.35
C THR A 107 -3.59 -8.49 20.08
N ASP A 108 -4.42 -9.22 20.84
CA ASP A 108 -3.95 -10.36 21.65
C ASP A 108 -3.74 -11.61 20.79
N LYS A 109 -2.63 -11.64 20.03
CA LYS A 109 -2.10 -12.81 19.33
C LYS A 109 -0.66 -13.05 19.75
N THR A 110 -0.28 -14.31 19.97
CA THR A 110 1.09 -14.71 20.42
C THR A 110 2.19 -14.13 19.51
N ARG A 111 1.99 -14.14 18.19
CA ARG A 111 2.92 -13.55 17.20
C ARG A 111 3.16 -12.05 17.42
N TYR A 112 2.13 -11.29 17.80
CA TYR A 112 2.24 -9.83 17.99
C TYR A 112 2.90 -9.48 19.33
N ARG A 113 2.70 -10.30 20.37
CA ARG A 113 3.42 -10.19 21.64
C ARG A 113 4.93 -10.42 21.50
N LEU A 114 5.34 -11.36 20.64
CA LEU A 114 6.75 -11.60 20.33
C LEU A 114 7.37 -10.40 19.58
N LEU A 115 6.69 -9.89 18.55
CA LEU A 115 7.12 -8.69 17.83
C LEU A 115 7.28 -7.45 18.74
N LEU A 116 6.36 -7.25 19.71
CA LEU A 116 6.49 -6.18 20.71
C LEU A 116 7.72 -6.29 21.59
N ARG A 117 8.11 -7.51 21.96
CA ARG A 117 9.30 -7.74 22.80
C ARG A 117 10.59 -7.57 22.01
N GLU A 118 10.59 -7.97 20.74
CA GLU A 118 11.78 -7.93 19.88
C GLU A 118 12.06 -6.55 19.29
N LEU A 119 11.03 -5.79 18.93
CA LEU A 119 11.15 -4.52 18.21
C LEU A 119 10.88 -3.29 19.10
N GLU A 120 10.48 -3.53 20.35
CA GLU A 120 10.25 -2.53 21.40
C GLU A 120 9.52 -1.25 20.91
N THR A 121 10.12 -0.08 21.08
CA THR A 121 9.52 1.22 20.77
C THR A 121 9.20 1.38 19.28
N VAL A 122 9.93 0.70 18.39
CA VAL A 122 9.76 0.84 16.94
C VAL A 122 8.43 0.26 16.48
N VAL A 123 8.00 -0.87 17.04
CA VAL A 123 6.73 -1.51 16.68
C VAL A 123 5.53 -0.74 17.20
N ARG A 124 5.68 -0.01 18.32
CA ARG A 124 4.61 0.84 18.87
C ARG A 124 4.24 2.00 17.93
N ARG A 125 5.09 2.27 16.93
CA ARG A 125 4.86 3.28 15.89
C ARG A 125 4.01 2.77 14.72
N LEU A 126 3.72 1.47 14.64
CA LEU A 126 3.02 0.85 13.50
C LEU A 126 1.51 1.10 13.50
N VAL A 127 1.09 2.30 13.89
CA VAL A 127 -0.26 2.83 13.63
C VAL A 127 -0.33 3.33 12.18
N ILE A 128 0.02 2.44 11.26
CA ILE A 128 0.10 2.71 9.84
C ILE A 128 -0.73 1.72 9.08
N SER A 129 -1.31 2.19 7.98
CA SER A 129 -2.18 1.41 7.12
C SER A 129 -1.60 1.36 5.71
N GLY A 130 -1.52 0.18 5.10
CA GLY A 130 -1.07 -0.04 3.74
C GLY A 130 -2.17 -0.50 2.79
N MET A 131 -1.83 -0.46 1.50
CA MET A 131 -2.48 -1.28 0.48
C MET A 131 -1.43 -2.24 -0.08
N HIS A 132 -1.76 -3.53 -0.17
CA HIS A 132 -0.89 -4.53 -0.81
C HIS A 132 -1.59 -5.12 -2.03
N VAL A 133 -0.83 -5.34 -3.10
CA VAL A 133 -1.35 -5.95 -4.34
C VAL A 133 -0.57 -7.23 -4.63
N HIS A 134 -1.29 -8.34 -4.65
CA HIS A 134 -0.80 -9.66 -4.98
C HIS A 134 -1.06 -9.97 -6.46
N ILE A 135 -0.01 -10.30 -7.20
CA ILE A 135 -0.10 -10.75 -8.60
C ILE A 135 0.33 -12.21 -8.70
N GLY A 136 -0.57 -13.06 -9.21
CA GLY A 136 -0.34 -14.50 -9.45
C GLY A 136 0.79 -14.76 -10.42
N ILE A 137 1.91 -15.29 -9.91
CA ILE A 137 3.10 -15.68 -10.67
C ILE A 137 3.56 -17.03 -10.13
N ASP A 138 3.13 -18.08 -10.82
CA ASP A 138 3.26 -19.47 -10.34
C ASP A 138 4.70 -19.98 -10.34
N ASP A 139 5.53 -19.49 -11.27
CA ASP A 139 6.93 -19.88 -11.39
C ASP A 139 7.83 -19.07 -10.44
N ASN A 140 8.59 -19.78 -9.61
CA ASN A 140 9.43 -19.19 -8.56
C ASN A 140 10.60 -18.36 -9.09
N ASP A 141 11.28 -18.84 -10.13
CA ASP A 141 12.41 -18.11 -10.71
C ASP A 141 11.95 -16.86 -11.45
N LEU A 142 10.79 -16.94 -12.12
CA LEU A 142 10.12 -15.80 -12.71
C LEU A 142 9.72 -14.77 -11.64
N ARG A 143 9.22 -15.18 -10.47
CA ARG A 143 8.96 -14.25 -9.36
C ARG A 143 10.21 -13.46 -8.98
N ILE A 144 11.36 -14.11 -8.86
CA ILE A 144 12.61 -13.40 -8.55
C ILE A 144 13.03 -12.46 -9.68
N ASP A 145 12.96 -12.91 -10.93
CA ASP A 145 13.34 -12.07 -12.08
C ASP A 145 12.46 -10.83 -12.21
N LEU A 146 11.14 -10.98 -12.06
CA LEU A 146 10.19 -9.88 -12.15
C LEU A 146 10.31 -8.95 -10.94
N MET A 147 10.53 -9.44 -9.72
CA MET A 147 10.74 -8.60 -8.52
C MET A 147 11.94 -7.66 -8.69
N ASN A 148 13.07 -8.17 -9.17
CA ASN A 148 14.28 -7.37 -9.37
C ASN A 148 14.04 -6.22 -10.38
N GLN A 149 13.26 -6.48 -11.42
CA GLN A 149 12.91 -5.48 -12.45
C GLN A 149 11.86 -4.49 -11.95
N PHE A 150 10.84 -4.99 -11.25
CA PHE A 150 9.70 -4.20 -10.79
C PHE A 150 10.11 -3.12 -9.78
N SER A 151 11.21 -3.34 -9.05
CA SER A 151 11.74 -2.39 -8.06
C SER A 151 11.97 -0.97 -8.63
N TYR A 152 12.18 -0.82 -9.94
CA TYR A 152 12.26 0.47 -10.62
C TYR A 152 10.94 1.29 -10.54
N PHE A 153 9.78 0.62 -10.55
CA PHE A 153 8.48 1.28 -10.62
C PHE A 153 7.90 1.64 -9.24
N LEU A 154 8.48 1.13 -8.15
CA LEU A 154 7.99 1.39 -6.78
C LEU A 154 7.87 2.89 -6.44
N PRO A 155 8.82 3.78 -6.80
CA PRO A 155 8.68 5.21 -6.53
C PRO A 155 7.49 5.86 -7.24
N HIS A 156 7.14 5.40 -8.45
CA HIS A 156 6.00 5.92 -9.21
C HIS A 156 4.68 5.55 -8.51
N LEU A 157 4.56 4.29 -8.09
CA LEU A 157 3.41 3.79 -7.34
C LEU A 157 3.25 4.54 -6.01
N LEU A 158 4.34 4.72 -5.26
CA LEU A 158 4.32 5.45 -3.99
C LEU A 158 3.90 6.92 -4.18
N ALA A 159 4.46 7.61 -5.19
CA ALA A 159 4.15 9.01 -5.44
C ALA A 159 2.64 9.24 -5.65
N LEU A 160 1.99 8.34 -6.40
CA LEU A 160 0.57 8.39 -6.71
C LEU A 160 -0.34 7.95 -5.54
N SER A 161 0.16 7.14 -4.62
CA SER A 161 -0.66 6.56 -3.53
C SER A 161 -0.63 7.37 -2.23
N THR A 162 0.23 8.40 -2.13
CA THR A 162 0.51 9.11 -0.87
C THR A 162 -0.76 9.53 -0.10
N SER A 163 -0.84 9.16 1.18
CA SER A 163 -2.02 9.41 2.03
C SER A 163 -1.69 9.66 3.51
N SER A 164 -0.44 9.96 3.85
CA SER A 164 -0.01 10.12 5.24
C SER A 164 0.84 11.39 5.50
N PRO A 165 0.29 12.61 5.30
CA PRO A 165 1.05 13.83 5.54
C PRO A 165 1.18 14.24 7.01
N PHE A 166 0.22 13.84 7.85
CA PHE A 166 0.15 14.22 9.25
C PHE A 166 0.63 13.10 10.19
N TRP A 167 1.25 13.50 11.31
CA TRP A 167 1.65 12.59 12.39
C TRP A 167 1.65 13.32 13.73
N HIS A 168 0.95 12.75 14.74
CA HIS A 168 0.81 13.34 16.09
C HIS A 168 0.32 14.79 16.10
N GLY A 169 -0.52 15.17 15.15
CA GLY A 169 -1.14 16.49 15.05
C GLY A 169 -0.29 17.51 14.31
N GLY A 170 0.91 17.14 13.85
CA GLY A 170 1.75 18.00 13.02
C GLY A 170 1.72 17.59 11.55
N ASP A 171 1.75 18.57 10.65
CA ASP A 171 2.17 18.34 9.27
C ASP A 171 3.66 17.97 9.27
N THR A 172 3.96 16.78 8.76
CA THR A 172 5.33 16.26 8.74
C THR A 172 6.18 16.85 7.63
N GLY A 173 5.54 17.53 6.66
CA GLY A 173 6.12 17.92 5.39
C GLY A 173 6.40 16.75 4.45
N LEU A 174 6.10 15.50 4.81
CA LEU A 174 6.15 14.35 3.90
C LEU A 174 4.75 14.13 3.31
N LYS A 175 4.66 13.51 2.12
CA LYS A 175 3.37 13.07 1.55
C LYS A 175 3.05 11.63 1.95
N SER A 176 4.09 10.80 2.15
CA SER A 176 3.98 9.50 2.82
C SER A 176 4.87 9.46 4.06
N TYR A 177 4.31 9.71 5.23
CA TYR A 177 5.00 9.50 6.50
C TYR A 177 5.06 8.02 6.89
N ARG A 178 4.12 7.20 6.39
CA ARG A 178 4.14 5.73 6.59
C ARG A 178 5.47 5.11 6.20
N SER A 179 6.07 5.49 5.06
CA SER A 179 7.37 4.94 4.66
C SER A 179 8.49 5.28 5.66
N SER A 180 8.45 6.46 6.31
CA SER A 180 9.43 6.81 7.37
C SER A 180 9.26 5.95 8.61
N VAL A 181 8.01 5.69 9.02
CA VAL A 181 7.72 4.79 10.14
C VAL A 181 8.23 3.39 9.80
N PHE A 182 7.95 2.89 8.60
CA PHE A 182 8.33 1.54 8.19
C PHE A 182 9.85 1.37 8.09
N LYS A 183 10.57 2.33 7.49
CA LYS A 183 12.04 2.31 7.36
C LYS A 183 12.81 2.22 8.69
N SER A 184 12.16 2.52 9.81
CA SER A 184 12.79 2.37 11.13
C SER A 184 12.90 0.90 11.59
N LEU A 185 12.23 -0.03 10.91
CA LEU A 185 12.33 -1.47 11.18
C LEU A 185 13.48 -2.13 10.41
N PRO A 186 14.11 -3.18 10.96
CA PRO A 186 15.09 -3.98 10.23
C PRO A 186 14.44 -4.70 9.04
N ARG A 187 15.20 -5.03 8.00
CA ARG A 187 14.73 -5.82 6.84
C ARG A 187 13.56 -5.16 6.09
N THR A 188 13.57 -3.83 5.99
CA THR A 188 12.60 -3.02 5.25
C THR A 188 13.18 -2.37 4.00
N GLY A 189 12.28 -1.87 3.15
CA GLY A 189 12.61 -1.11 1.95
C GLY A 189 12.75 -1.96 0.70
N ILE A 190 13.47 -1.45 -0.29
CA ILE A 190 13.66 -2.12 -1.57
C ILE A 190 14.44 -3.43 -1.38
N PRO A 191 13.96 -4.57 -1.93
CA PRO A 191 14.65 -5.85 -1.82
C PRO A 191 16.05 -5.78 -2.45
N VAL A 192 16.95 -6.66 -1.98
CA VAL A 192 18.20 -6.90 -2.71
C VAL A 192 17.92 -7.75 -3.94
N ASN A 193 18.80 -7.67 -4.93
CA ASN A 193 18.67 -8.46 -6.15
C ASN A 193 19.14 -9.89 -5.93
N PHE A 194 18.40 -10.87 -6.45
CA PHE A 194 18.77 -12.28 -6.46
C PHE A 194 18.83 -12.82 -7.88
N THR A 195 19.73 -13.74 -8.16
CA THR A 195 19.89 -14.37 -9.49
C THR A 195 18.89 -15.49 -9.75
N SER A 196 18.34 -16.10 -8.70
CA SER A 196 17.41 -17.24 -8.78
C SER A 196 16.60 -17.39 -7.49
N TRP A 197 15.52 -18.18 -7.56
CA TRP A 197 14.77 -18.61 -6.38
C TRP A 197 15.65 -19.31 -5.35
N GLY A 198 16.56 -20.19 -5.81
CA GLY A 198 17.47 -20.91 -4.92
C GLY A 198 18.42 -19.99 -4.15
N GLU A 199 18.86 -18.88 -4.74
CA GLU A 199 19.65 -17.88 -4.02
C GLU A 199 18.83 -17.12 -2.97
N TYR A 200 17.62 -16.70 -3.34
CA TYR A 200 16.69 -16.08 -2.40
C TYR A 200 16.39 -17.00 -1.21
N GLN A 201 16.09 -18.27 -1.47
CA GLN A 201 15.78 -19.25 -0.43
C GLN A 201 16.97 -19.47 0.52
N ARG A 202 18.19 -19.63 -0.01
CA ARG A 202 19.39 -19.71 0.83
C ARG A 202 19.57 -18.47 1.72
N HIS A 203 19.22 -17.28 1.21
CA HIS A 203 19.30 -16.05 2.00
C HIS A 203 18.30 -16.03 3.16
N VAL A 204 17.08 -16.52 2.93
CA VAL A 204 16.06 -16.69 3.97
C VAL A 204 16.49 -17.76 4.98
N ASP A 205 16.93 -18.91 4.50
CA ASP A 205 17.31 -20.06 5.33
C ASP A 205 18.43 -19.68 6.31
N VAL A 206 19.42 -18.88 5.88
CA VAL A 206 20.48 -18.36 6.78
C VAL A 206 19.90 -17.58 7.97
N LEU A 207 18.85 -16.79 7.77
CA LEU A 207 18.22 -16.02 8.85
C LEU A 207 17.35 -16.91 9.75
N VAL A 208 16.69 -17.91 9.16
CA VAL A 208 15.84 -18.87 9.88
C VAL A 208 16.69 -19.82 10.74
N ASP A 209 17.74 -20.40 10.17
CA ASP A 209 18.66 -21.31 10.85
C ASP A 209 19.41 -20.63 12.00
N ALA A 210 19.69 -19.33 11.86
CA ALA A 210 20.26 -18.50 12.92
C ALA A 210 19.24 -18.10 14.01
N GLY A 211 17.96 -18.45 13.84
CA GLY A 211 16.87 -18.10 14.76
C GLY A 211 16.50 -16.62 14.77
N LEU A 212 16.86 -15.86 13.72
CA LEU A 212 16.60 -14.41 13.63
C LEU A 212 15.18 -14.07 13.16
N ILE A 213 14.57 -14.97 12.38
CA ILE A 213 13.18 -14.89 11.90
C ILE A 213 12.58 -16.30 11.82
N GLU A 214 11.27 -16.41 11.97
CA GLU A 214 10.54 -17.69 11.85
C GLU A 214 10.40 -18.12 10.38
N ASP A 215 10.18 -17.16 9.49
CA ASP A 215 10.02 -17.37 8.05
C ASP A 215 10.15 -16.03 7.27
N ALA A 216 10.01 -16.11 5.95
CA ALA A 216 10.08 -14.95 5.05
C ALA A 216 8.97 -13.89 5.27
N THR A 217 7.92 -14.16 6.07
CA THR A 217 6.89 -13.15 6.39
C THR A 217 7.44 -11.99 7.22
N LYS A 218 8.63 -12.16 7.83
CA LYS A 218 9.39 -11.13 8.55
C LYS A 218 10.33 -10.31 7.68
N LEU A 219 10.29 -10.52 6.36
CA LEU A 219 10.87 -9.62 5.36
C LEU A 219 9.82 -8.59 4.97
N TRP A 220 10.07 -7.34 5.33
CA TRP A 220 9.13 -6.23 5.15
C TRP A 220 9.56 -5.37 3.96
N TRP A 221 9.81 -6.02 2.83
CA TRP A 221 10.24 -5.34 1.61
C TRP A 221 9.07 -4.67 0.89
N ASP A 222 9.39 -3.61 0.14
CA ASP A 222 8.45 -2.82 -0.66
C ASP A 222 7.81 -3.65 -1.80
N ILE A 223 8.48 -4.73 -2.20
CA ILE A 223 7.96 -5.83 -2.99
C ILE A 223 8.63 -7.14 -2.55
N ARG A 224 7.89 -8.25 -2.51
CA ARG A 224 8.44 -9.58 -2.16
C ARG A 224 7.71 -10.73 -2.84
N PRO A 225 8.34 -11.91 -2.96
CA PRO A 225 7.62 -13.15 -3.16
C PRO A 225 6.79 -13.45 -1.91
N SER A 226 5.50 -13.72 -2.07
CA SER A 226 4.68 -14.12 -0.94
C SER A 226 5.15 -15.48 -0.42
N ALA A 227 5.28 -15.58 0.91
CA ALA A 227 5.60 -16.83 1.60
C ALA A 227 4.41 -17.81 1.64
N ARG A 228 3.19 -17.29 1.44
CA ARG A 228 1.93 -18.05 1.57
C ARG A 228 1.29 -18.37 0.24
N TYR A 229 1.46 -17.48 -0.73
CA TYR A 229 0.78 -17.56 -2.02
C TYR A 229 1.81 -17.58 -3.17
N PRO A 230 1.48 -18.20 -4.31
CA PRO A 230 2.32 -18.15 -5.51
C PRO A 230 2.20 -16.79 -6.21
N THR A 231 2.55 -15.72 -5.49
CA THR A 231 2.39 -14.34 -5.95
C THR A 231 3.67 -13.54 -5.75
N LEU A 232 3.83 -12.46 -6.51
CA LEU A 232 4.58 -11.29 -6.07
C LEU A 232 3.63 -10.31 -5.40
N GLU A 233 4.07 -9.76 -4.29
CA GLU A 233 3.29 -8.89 -3.42
C GLU A 233 3.94 -7.51 -3.36
N MET A 234 3.30 -6.52 -3.98
CA MET A 234 3.70 -5.11 -3.90
C MET A 234 3.14 -4.50 -2.62
N ARG A 235 3.98 -3.84 -1.83
CA ARG A 235 3.67 -3.34 -0.47
C ARG A 235 4.10 -1.89 -0.22
N ALA A 236 4.71 -1.26 -1.23
CA ALA A 236 5.28 0.08 -1.14
C ALA A 236 4.21 1.14 -0.91
N THR A 237 3.02 0.96 -1.46
CA THR A 237 1.97 1.98 -1.49
C THR A 237 1.39 2.26 -0.11
N ASP A 238 1.19 3.55 0.14
CA ASP A 238 0.16 4.01 1.07
C ASP A 238 -1.23 3.51 0.65
N ILE A 239 -2.17 3.42 1.58
CA ILE A 239 -3.57 3.12 1.26
C ILE A 239 -4.21 4.31 0.55
N CYS A 240 -4.93 4.05 -0.53
CA CYS A 240 -5.66 5.09 -1.26
C CYS A 240 -7.02 5.37 -0.62
N THR A 241 -7.31 6.63 -0.31
CA THR A 241 -8.61 6.99 0.28
C THR A 241 -9.77 6.67 -0.66
N ARG A 242 -9.65 6.98 -1.95
CA ARG A 242 -10.67 6.60 -2.95
C ARG A 242 -10.41 5.19 -3.47
N LEU A 243 -11.49 4.43 -3.62
CA LEU A 243 -11.44 3.08 -4.21
C LEU A 243 -10.82 3.10 -5.62
N ASP A 244 -11.22 4.06 -6.46
CA ASP A 244 -10.76 4.17 -7.85
C ASP A 244 -9.23 4.29 -7.95
N ASP A 245 -8.61 5.02 -7.02
CA ASP A 245 -7.16 5.24 -7.01
C ASP A 245 -6.42 3.95 -6.66
N GLY A 246 -6.92 3.21 -5.65
CA GLY A 246 -6.36 1.90 -5.28
C GLY A 246 -6.48 0.88 -6.42
N VAL A 247 -7.63 0.87 -7.11
CA VAL A 247 -7.88 0.01 -8.26
C VAL A 247 -7.00 0.38 -9.45
N ALA A 248 -6.79 1.68 -9.73
CA ALA A 248 -5.88 2.13 -10.78
C ALA A 248 -4.43 1.69 -10.52
N LEU A 249 -3.98 1.77 -9.26
CA LEU A 249 -2.65 1.28 -8.87
C LEU A 249 -2.54 -0.25 -8.94
N ALA A 250 -3.60 -0.99 -8.61
CA ALA A 250 -3.64 -2.44 -8.79
C ALA A 250 -3.60 -2.81 -10.29
N ALA A 251 -4.32 -2.08 -11.14
CA ALA A 251 -4.30 -2.22 -12.60
C ALA A 251 -2.90 -1.96 -13.18
N LEU A 252 -2.25 -0.89 -12.74
CA LEU A 252 -0.88 -0.60 -13.12
C LEU A 252 0.09 -1.70 -12.66
N THR A 253 -0.06 -2.17 -11.43
CA THR A 253 0.80 -3.23 -10.87
C THR A 253 0.73 -4.51 -11.69
N VAL A 254 -0.48 -5.01 -12.02
CA VAL A 254 -0.63 -6.22 -12.85
C VAL A 254 -0.15 -5.98 -14.29
N SER A 255 -0.38 -4.79 -14.86
CA SER A 255 0.04 -4.46 -16.22
C SER A 255 1.55 -4.36 -16.35
N LEU A 256 2.24 -3.77 -15.37
CA LEU A 256 3.71 -3.76 -15.29
C LEU A 256 4.27 -5.17 -15.16
N MET A 257 3.68 -6.02 -14.31
CA MET A 257 4.12 -7.42 -14.18
C MET A 257 3.94 -8.20 -15.50
N HIS A 258 2.82 -7.99 -16.18
CA HIS A 258 2.56 -8.61 -17.47
C HIS A 258 3.51 -8.09 -18.56
N MET A 259 3.79 -6.78 -18.59
CA MET A 259 4.77 -6.16 -19.49
C MET A 259 6.17 -6.75 -19.27
N LEU A 260 6.62 -6.85 -18.02
CA LEU A 260 7.92 -7.45 -17.70
C LEU A 260 7.99 -8.93 -18.10
N TYR A 261 6.91 -9.69 -17.93
CA TYR A 261 6.80 -11.06 -18.44
C TYR A 261 6.84 -11.13 -19.97
N ARG A 262 6.16 -10.22 -20.66
CA ARG A 262 6.16 -10.12 -22.13
C ARG A 262 7.56 -9.84 -22.65
N LEU A 263 8.26 -8.85 -22.08
CA LEU A 263 9.67 -8.59 -22.38
C LEU A 263 10.52 -9.85 -22.18
N ARG A 264 10.34 -10.54 -21.06
CA ARG A 264 11.08 -11.77 -20.74
C ARG A 264 10.81 -12.88 -21.76
N SER A 265 9.57 -13.03 -22.21
CA SER A 265 9.16 -14.00 -23.25
C SER A 265 9.78 -13.70 -24.61
N GLU A 266 10.12 -12.43 -24.86
CA GLU A 266 10.85 -11.96 -26.05
C GLU A 266 12.38 -11.99 -25.88
N ASN A 267 12.90 -12.59 -24.81
CA ASN A 267 14.31 -12.56 -24.42
C ASN A 267 14.86 -11.14 -24.18
N LYS A 268 13.99 -10.19 -23.85
CA LYS A 268 14.36 -8.85 -23.37
C LYS A 268 14.28 -8.80 -21.85
N ARG A 269 14.81 -7.75 -21.26
CA ARG A 269 14.76 -7.49 -19.82
C ARG A 269 14.70 -6.00 -19.57
N TRP A 270 13.90 -5.58 -18.59
CA TRP A 270 14.00 -4.23 -18.05
C TRP A 270 15.32 -4.04 -17.32
N ARG A 271 15.88 -2.83 -17.38
CA ARG A 271 17.17 -2.53 -16.76
C ARG A 271 17.04 -2.56 -15.24
N ILE A 272 17.98 -3.25 -14.59
CA ILE A 272 18.11 -3.23 -13.13
C ILE A 272 19.07 -2.10 -12.75
N TYR A 273 18.65 -1.29 -11.79
CA TYR A 273 19.40 -0.16 -11.28
C TYR A 273 19.96 -0.44 -9.90
N ALA A 274 21.01 0.30 -9.53
CA ALA A 274 21.58 0.22 -8.20
C ALA A 274 20.56 0.67 -7.16
N ARG A 275 20.44 -0.09 -6.06
CA ARG A 275 19.47 0.17 -4.99
C ARG A 275 19.53 1.59 -4.45
N MET A 276 20.73 2.17 -4.29
CA MET A 276 20.89 3.55 -3.83
C MET A 276 20.14 4.57 -4.71
N LEU A 277 20.15 4.37 -6.05
CA LEU A 277 19.44 5.25 -6.97
C LEU A 277 17.92 5.11 -6.83
N LEU A 278 17.43 3.89 -6.63
CA LEU A 278 16.02 3.63 -6.38
C LEU A 278 15.58 4.24 -5.03
N GLU A 279 16.42 4.17 -4.01
CA GLU A 279 16.18 4.77 -2.69
C GLU A 279 16.07 6.30 -2.75
N GLU A 280 16.84 6.97 -3.61
CA GLU A 280 16.69 8.42 -3.86
C GLU A 280 15.30 8.72 -4.45
N ASN A 281 14.87 8.00 -5.48
CA ASN A 281 13.52 8.20 -6.03
C ASN A 281 12.42 7.85 -5.01
N MET A 282 12.60 6.82 -4.19
CA MET A 282 11.68 6.50 -3.09
C MET A 282 11.58 7.66 -2.10
N TRP A 283 12.71 8.28 -1.73
CA TRP A 283 12.71 9.46 -0.85
C TRP A 283 11.97 10.64 -1.49
N ARG A 284 12.18 10.89 -2.78
CA ARG A 284 11.51 11.98 -3.49
C ARG A 284 9.99 11.77 -3.56
N ALA A 285 9.56 10.56 -3.93
CA ALA A 285 8.15 10.17 -3.92
C ALA A 285 7.53 10.32 -2.53
N GLN A 286 8.26 9.88 -1.49
CA GLN A 286 7.84 9.97 -0.10
C GLN A 286 7.67 11.43 0.37
N ARG A 287 8.63 12.31 0.05
CA ARG A 287 8.67 13.70 0.52
C ARG A 287 7.72 14.62 -0.25
N TYR A 288 7.62 14.44 -1.55
CA TYR A 288 6.97 15.41 -2.45
C TYR A 288 5.74 14.85 -3.16
N GLY A 289 5.49 13.54 -3.09
CA GLY A 289 4.40 12.91 -3.84
C GLY A 289 4.54 13.17 -5.33
N ILE A 290 3.47 13.66 -5.95
CA ILE A 290 3.42 13.97 -7.39
C ILE A 290 4.04 15.34 -7.75
N HIS A 291 4.46 16.15 -6.77
CA HIS A 291 4.84 17.56 -6.99
C HIS A 291 6.32 17.81 -7.25
N ALA A 292 7.17 16.79 -7.11
CA ALA A 292 8.57 16.89 -7.49
C ALA A 292 8.94 15.82 -8.53
N PRO A 293 9.87 16.12 -9.44
CA PRO A 293 10.28 15.17 -10.46
C PRO A 293 10.99 13.96 -9.84
N LEU A 294 11.01 12.82 -10.53
CA LEU A 294 11.89 11.69 -10.21
C LEU A 294 13.09 11.68 -11.17
N MET A 295 14.16 11.01 -10.78
CA MET A 295 15.27 10.77 -11.69
C MET A 295 14.88 9.69 -12.69
N ASP A 296 14.86 10.04 -13.97
CA ASP A 296 14.90 9.06 -15.06
C ASP A 296 16.37 8.63 -15.23
N PHE A 297 16.65 7.37 -14.96
CA PHE A 297 18.00 6.83 -15.03
C PHE A 297 18.48 6.51 -16.45
N GLY A 298 17.57 6.42 -17.43
CA GLY A 298 17.90 6.32 -18.85
C GLY A 298 18.35 7.67 -19.40
N GLN A 299 17.61 8.73 -19.09
CA GLN A 299 17.91 10.11 -19.48
C GLN A 299 19.03 10.75 -18.64
N GLY A 300 19.20 10.30 -17.39
CA GLY A 300 20.12 10.90 -16.43
C GLY A 300 19.68 12.27 -15.93
N ALA A 301 18.36 12.52 -15.93
CA ALA A 301 17.76 13.82 -15.63
C ALA A 301 16.56 13.68 -14.68
N LEU A 302 16.17 14.79 -14.06
CA LEU A 302 14.92 14.88 -13.31
C LEU A 302 13.75 15.12 -14.28
N VAL A 303 12.76 14.24 -14.26
CA VAL A 303 11.57 14.29 -15.12
C VAL A 303 10.32 14.46 -14.26
N PRO A 304 9.41 15.40 -14.59
CA PRO A 304 8.14 15.57 -13.89
C PRO A 304 7.32 14.28 -13.80
N ILE A 305 6.66 14.06 -12.66
CA ILE A 305 5.79 12.90 -12.45
C ILE A 305 4.70 12.76 -13.52
N PRO A 306 4.00 13.84 -13.97
CA PRO A 306 2.99 13.71 -15.02
C PRO A 306 3.54 13.09 -16.30
N ASP A 307 4.72 13.53 -16.74
CA ASP A 307 5.38 13.00 -17.94
C ASP A 307 5.74 11.52 -17.75
N LEU A 308 6.33 11.16 -16.59
CA LEU A 308 6.66 9.77 -16.27
C LEU A 308 5.42 8.86 -16.19
N VAL A 309 4.30 9.37 -15.71
CA VAL A 309 3.04 8.62 -15.65
C VAL A 309 2.48 8.40 -17.05
N ASP A 310 2.51 9.42 -17.91
CA ASP A 310 2.11 9.27 -19.31
C ASP A 310 3.00 8.25 -20.06
N GLU A 311 4.32 8.32 -19.85
CA GLU A 311 5.27 7.33 -20.40
C GLU A 311 4.96 5.91 -19.90
N VAL A 312 4.67 5.73 -18.61
CA VAL A 312 4.32 4.42 -18.03
C VAL A 312 2.99 3.91 -18.58
N ILE A 313 1.98 4.78 -18.74
CA ILE A 313 0.68 4.43 -19.35
C ILE A 313 0.89 3.92 -20.79
N GLU A 314 1.69 4.64 -21.59
CA GLU A 314 2.03 4.22 -22.95
C GLU A 314 2.79 2.88 -22.96
N MET A 315 3.75 2.72 -22.04
CA MET A 315 4.57 1.52 -21.92
C MET A 315 3.76 0.25 -21.65
N VAL A 316 2.69 0.35 -20.84
CA VAL A 316 1.85 -0.80 -20.46
C VAL A 316 0.57 -0.93 -21.29
N GLN A 317 0.37 -0.11 -22.33
CA GLN A 317 -0.89 -0.07 -23.08
C GLN A 317 -1.33 -1.43 -23.62
N GLU A 318 -0.44 -2.15 -24.32
CA GLU A 318 -0.72 -3.48 -24.87
C GLU A 318 -1.12 -4.47 -23.77
N ASP A 319 -0.39 -4.43 -22.65
CA ASP A 319 -0.56 -5.34 -21.52
C ASP A 319 -1.89 -5.08 -20.78
N ALA A 320 -2.19 -3.81 -20.48
CA ALA A 320 -3.41 -3.39 -19.82
C ALA A 320 -4.67 -3.68 -20.68
N GLN A 321 -4.58 -3.49 -22.01
CA GLN A 321 -5.66 -3.86 -22.93
C GLN A 321 -5.88 -5.37 -22.98
N SER A 322 -4.81 -6.17 -23.02
CA SER A 322 -4.87 -7.63 -22.97
C SER A 322 -5.47 -8.14 -21.65
N LEU A 323 -5.22 -7.44 -20.54
CA LEU A 323 -5.77 -7.76 -19.22
C LEU A 323 -7.18 -7.18 -18.98
N GLY A 324 -7.69 -6.36 -19.90
CA GLY A 324 -8.99 -5.71 -19.79
C GLY A 324 -9.07 -4.69 -18.66
N CYS A 325 -7.96 -4.01 -18.33
CA CYS A 325 -7.88 -3.00 -17.27
C CYS A 325 -7.33 -1.64 -17.76
N TRP A 326 -7.46 -1.37 -19.06
CA TRP A 326 -6.94 -0.15 -19.67
C TRP A 326 -7.58 1.12 -19.10
N ASP A 327 -8.90 1.11 -18.88
CA ASP A 327 -9.62 2.27 -18.34
C ASP A 327 -9.18 2.57 -16.90
N GLU A 328 -8.93 1.55 -16.08
CA GLU A 328 -8.37 1.72 -14.73
C GLU A 328 -6.95 2.30 -14.77
N VAL A 329 -6.11 1.89 -15.73
CA VAL A 329 -4.76 2.47 -15.92
C VAL A 329 -4.85 3.95 -16.35
N LEU A 330 -5.81 4.31 -17.20
CA LEU A 330 -6.03 5.71 -17.56
C LEU A 330 -6.47 6.56 -16.36
N GLY A 331 -7.10 5.95 -15.35
CA GLY A 331 -7.46 6.58 -14.08
C GLY A 331 -6.30 7.18 -13.30
N LEU A 332 -5.04 6.81 -13.60
CA LEU A 332 -3.86 7.43 -13.00
C LEU A 332 -3.76 8.94 -13.31
N ARG A 333 -4.26 9.38 -14.48
CA ARG A 333 -4.30 10.81 -14.83
C ARG A 333 -5.24 11.60 -13.93
N GLU A 334 -6.33 10.98 -13.48
CA GLU A 334 -7.27 11.61 -12.55
C GLU A 334 -6.63 11.86 -11.18
N ILE A 335 -5.69 11.00 -10.75
CA ILE A 335 -4.91 11.21 -9.54
C ILE A 335 -4.04 12.47 -9.69
N LEU A 336 -3.40 12.65 -10.86
CA LEU A 336 -2.55 13.81 -11.12
C LEU A 336 -3.35 15.12 -11.15
N VAL A 337 -4.51 15.12 -11.81
CA VAL A 337 -5.38 16.31 -11.92
C VAL A 337 -5.94 16.70 -10.55
N ARG A 338 -6.39 15.72 -9.77
CA ARG A 338 -7.05 15.96 -8.47
C ARG A 338 -6.06 16.16 -7.31
N GLY A 339 -4.85 15.63 -7.43
CA GLY A 339 -3.93 15.43 -6.31
C GLY A 339 -4.22 14.16 -5.54
N THR A 340 -3.21 13.68 -4.81
CA THR A 340 -3.31 12.46 -4.00
C THR A 340 -4.17 12.68 -2.75
N SER A 341 -4.38 11.64 -1.95
CA SER A 341 -5.01 11.80 -0.64
C SER A 341 -4.22 12.78 0.24
N ALA A 342 -2.89 12.68 0.27
CA ALA A 342 -2.06 13.56 1.08
C ALA A 342 -2.23 15.04 0.69
N ASP A 343 -2.36 15.33 -0.61
CA ASP A 343 -2.62 16.70 -1.10
C ASP A 343 -3.95 17.24 -0.59
N ARG A 344 -5.00 16.42 -0.68
CA ARG A 344 -6.35 16.82 -0.27
C ARG A 344 -6.51 16.92 1.25
N GLN A 345 -5.80 16.09 2.01
CA GLN A 345 -5.72 16.22 3.46
C GLN A 345 -5.08 17.55 3.87
N VAL A 346 -3.93 17.89 3.29
CA VAL A 346 -3.24 19.18 3.57
C VAL A 346 -4.12 20.37 3.15
N ALA A 347 -4.72 20.32 1.96
CA ALA A 347 -5.62 21.38 1.50
C ALA A 347 -6.84 21.55 2.41
N THR A 348 -7.40 20.45 2.93
CA THR A 348 -8.53 20.50 3.89
C THR A 348 -8.11 21.17 5.19
N TYR A 349 -6.93 20.81 5.71
CA TYR A 349 -6.37 21.41 6.93
C TYR A 349 -6.11 22.90 6.77
N GLU A 350 -5.41 23.31 5.71
CA GLU A 350 -5.10 24.71 5.41
C GLU A 350 -6.37 25.54 5.19
N ALA A 351 -7.36 25.00 4.50
CA ALA A 351 -8.63 25.68 4.28
C ALA A 351 -9.43 25.89 5.58
N ALA A 352 -9.38 24.94 6.52
CA ALA A 352 -10.01 25.09 7.83
C ALA A 352 -9.31 26.17 8.67
N LEU A 353 -7.98 26.17 8.70
CA LEU A 353 -7.20 27.22 9.38
C LEU A 353 -7.48 28.61 8.79
N ALA A 354 -7.54 28.72 7.46
CA ALA A 354 -7.85 29.99 6.78
C ALA A 354 -9.26 30.51 7.10
N GLN A 355 -10.17 29.64 7.51
CA GLN A 355 -11.53 29.98 7.98
C GLN A 355 -11.59 30.30 9.48
N GLY A 356 -10.44 30.28 10.18
CA GLY A 356 -10.34 30.62 11.59
C GLY A 356 -10.54 29.45 12.56
N ALA A 357 -10.51 28.20 12.06
CA ALA A 357 -10.51 27.02 12.93
C ALA A 357 -9.20 26.94 13.72
N GLU A 358 -9.27 26.44 14.96
CA GLU A 358 -8.08 26.07 15.72
C GLU A 358 -7.40 24.83 15.10
N GLU A 359 -6.11 24.60 15.39
CA GLU A 359 -5.37 23.45 14.83
C GLU A 359 -6.06 22.10 15.07
N SER A 360 -6.63 21.90 16.25
CA SER A 360 -7.36 20.68 16.59
C SER A 360 -8.62 20.50 15.75
N GLU A 361 -9.36 21.57 15.48
CA GLU A 361 -10.57 21.55 14.66
C GLU A 361 -10.23 21.30 13.18
N ALA A 362 -9.14 21.90 12.70
CA ALA A 362 -8.65 21.67 11.35
C ALA A 362 -8.24 20.20 11.14
N LEU A 363 -7.58 19.58 12.13
CA LEU A 363 -7.23 18.15 12.10
C LEU A 363 -8.48 17.24 12.14
N GLN A 364 -9.50 17.62 12.91
CA GLN A 364 -10.79 16.91 12.90
C GLN A 364 -11.49 17.03 11.54
N ALA A 365 -11.40 18.19 10.88
CA ALA A 365 -11.93 18.37 9.52
C ALA A 365 -11.24 17.46 8.49
N VAL A 366 -9.94 17.19 8.66
CA VAL A 366 -9.22 16.20 7.85
C VAL A 366 -9.78 14.79 8.07
N VAL A 367 -10.06 14.41 9.32
CA VAL A 367 -10.68 13.10 9.61
C VAL A 367 -12.09 13.02 9.01
N ASP A 368 -12.91 14.06 9.13
CA ASP A 368 -14.23 14.11 8.51
C ASP A 368 -14.16 14.00 6.97
N PHE A 369 -13.15 14.63 6.35
CA PHE A 369 -12.85 14.45 4.92
C PHE A 369 -12.53 12.99 4.59
N LEU A 370 -11.67 12.34 5.37
CA LEU A 370 -11.28 10.95 5.17
C LEU A 370 -12.46 10.00 5.33
N ILE A 371 -13.32 10.19 6.33
CA ILE A 371 -14.53 9.40 6.54
C ILE A 371 -15.42 9.45 5.28
N ARG A 372 -15.66 10.66 4.74
CA ARG A 372 -16.49 10.84 3.54
C ARG A 372 -15.86 10.21 2.29
N GLU A 373 -14.58 10.47 2.05
CA GLU A 373 -13.91 10.02 0.83
C GLU A 373 -13.65 8.51 0.82
N THR A 374 -13.45 7.88 1.98
CA THR A 374 -13.21 6.42 2.10
C THR A 374 -14.34 5.59 1.49
N VAL A 375 -15.56 6.11 1.57
CA VAL A 375 -16.79 5.45 1.09
C VAL A 375 -17.36 6.09 -0.18
N THR A 376 -16.64 7.04 -0.77
CA THR A 376 -17.08 7.69 -2.01
C THR A 376 -16.93 6.72 -3.19
N SER A 377 -17.99 6.59 -3.99
CA SER A 377 -18.05 5.72 -5.18
C SER A 377 -18.05 4.20 -4.90
N LEU A 378 -18.48 3.77 -3.69
CA LEU A 378 -18.67 2.36 -3.35
C LEU A 378 -19.87 1.72 -4.03
#